data_AF-A0AA40NEI9-F1
#
_entry.id   AF-A0AA40NEI9-F1
#
_cell.length_a   1.000
_cell.length_b   1.000
_cell.length_c   1.000
_cell.angle_alpha   90.00
_cell.angle_beta   90.00
_cell.angle_gamma   90.00
#
_symmetry.space_group_name_H-M   'P 1'
#
loop_
_entity.id
_entity.type
_entity.pdbx_description
1 polymer ?
#
loop_
_entity_poly.entity_id
_entity_poly.type
_entity_poly.pdbx_seq_one_letter_code
_entity_poly.pdbx_strand_id
1 'polypeptide(L)'
;VQAELAGRPDVSVALLTWTLCLGLFERSYGQRSEPLKASVTSNQYLLASLAPSGDEGKALLSLKVQREAFQATLPENWHLDFTWLLSWSAEQVCALLGFCAAHGINGIQERLYNRTERSELDGLEAALDFDLRKWWQPDATSYFGKLKISQIGKAYEEAGMAERAREVVKLKRRDAAAAA
;
A
#
# COMPACT_ATOMS: atom_id res chain seq x y z
N VAL A 1 -8.57 30.82 -16.90
CA VAL A 1 -8.62 29.36 -16.67
C VAL A 1 -8.22 29.00 -15.24
N GLN A 2 -6.98 29.25 -14.80
CA GLN A 2 -6.54 28.86 -13.44
C GLN A 2 -7.44 29.41 -12.32
N ALA A 3 -7.83 30.69 -12.37
CA ALA A 3 -8.73 31.29 -11.38
C ALA A 3 -10.12 30.63 -11.35
N GLU A 4 -10.67 30.30 -12.52
CA GLU A 4 -11.96 29.62 -12.64
C GLU A 4 -11.88 28.19 -12.09
N LEU A 5 -10.82 27.47 -12.45
CA LEU A 5 -10.57 26.11 -11.99
C LEU A 5 -10.45 26.07 -10.45
N ALA A 6 -9.75 27.03 -9.86
CA ALA A 6 -9.63 27.15 -8.40
C ALA A 6 -10.98 27.32 -7.68
N GLY A 7 -11.97 27.93 -8.35
CA GLY A 7 -13.35 28.05 -7.85
C GLY A 7 -14.25 26.84 -8.12
N ARG A 8 -13.75 25.83 -8.83
CA ARG A 8 -14.48 24.62 -9.26
C ARG A 8 -13.78 23.34 -8.77
N PRO A 9 -13.96 22.96 -7.49
CA PRO A 9 -13.32 21.77 -6.91
C PRO A 9 -13.70 20.48 -7.63
N ASP A 10 -14.93 20.37 -8.13
CA ASP A 10 -15.43 19.26 -8.94
C ASP A 10 -14.55 19.05 -10.19
N VAL A 11 -14.29 20.11 -10.93
CA VAL A 11 -13.46 20.07 -12.15
C VAL A 11 -11.99 19.85 -11.81
N SER A 12 -11.50 20.49 -10.75
CA SER A 12 -10.11 20.37 -10.30
C SER A 12 -9.76 18.94 -9.87
N VAL A 13 -10.62 18.32 -9.07
CA VAL A 13 -10.42 16.96 -8.58
C VAL A 13 -10.55 15.96 -9.72
N ALA A 14 -11.52 16.12 -10.63
CA ALA A 14 -11.63 15.27 -11.82
C ALA A 14 -10.38 15.36 -12.70
N LEU A 15 -9.89 16.56 -12.98
CA LEU A 15 -8.68 16.79 -13.77
C LEU A 15 -7.45 16.15 -13.12
N LEU A 16 -7.24 16.37 -11.81
CA LEU A 16 -6.13 15.76 -11.08
C LEU A 16 -6.20 14.23 -11.09
N THR A 17 -7.39 13.68 -10.83
CA THR A 17 -7.63 12.23 -10.80
C THR A 17 -7.28 11.60 -12.14
N TRP A 18 -7.76 12.18 -13.23
CA TRP A 18 -7.43 11.73 -14.59
C TRP A 18 -5.93 11.80 -14.88
N THR A 19 -5.27 12.91 -14.53
CA THR A 19 -3.82 13.07 -14.71
C THR A 19 -3.03 11.99 -13.97
N LEU A 20 -3.45 11.58 -12.77
CA LEU A 20 -2.81 10.48 -12.05
C LEU A 20 -3.14 9.11 -12.64
N CYS A 21 -4.36 8.90 -13.15
CA CYS A 21 -4.76 7.67 -13.84
C CYS A 21 -3.91 7.39 -15.08
N LEU A 22 -3.57 8.44 -15.83
CA LEU A 22 -2.71 8.36 -17.00
C LEU A 22 -1.36 7.70 -16.72
N GLY A 23 -0.77 7.90 -15.55
CA GLY A 23 0.48 7.24 -15.15
C GLY A 23 0.28 5.81 -14.62
N LEU A 24 -0.89 5.53 -14.01
CA LEU A 24 -1.16 4.28 -13.33
C LEU A 24 -1.67 3.17 -14.28
N PHE A 25 -2.61 3.52 -15.17
CA PHE A 25 -3.30 2.57 -16.04
C PHE A 25 -2.71 2.51 -17.45
N GLU A 26 -2.12 3.60 -17.96
CA GLU A 26 -1.66 3.66 -19.34
C GLU A 26 -0.17 3.97 -19.44
N ARG A 27 0.64 2.95 -19.75
CA ARG A 27 2.08 3.11 -20.01
C ARG A 27 2.31 3.58 -21.45
N SER A 28 2.00 4.84 -21.75
CA SER A 28 2.36 5.44 -23.04
C SER A 28 3.66 6.21 -22.94
N TYR A 29 4.60 5.91 -23.84
CA TYR A 29 5.86 6.62 -23.98
C TYR A 29 5.71 7.67 -25.09
N GLY A 30 5.45 8.92 -24.72
CA GLY A 30 5.27 10.01 -25.69
C GLY A 30 4.91 11.34 -25.05
N GLN A 31 5.02 12.43 -25.82
CA GLN A 31 4.66 13.77 -25.38
C GLN A 31 3.12 13.89 -25.33
N ARG A 32 2.52 13.64 -24.17
CA ARG A 32 1.08 13.86 -23.97
C ARG A 32 0.79 15.34 -23.76
N SER A 33 -0.26 15.82 -24.42
CA SER A 33 -0.85 17.13 -24.15
C SER A 33 -1.69 17.06 -22.87
N GLU A 34 -1.02 16.96 -21.72
CA GLU A 34 -1.67 16.99 -20.40
C GLU A 34 -1.84 18.44 -19.93
N PRO A 35 -3.08 18.94 -19.75
CA PRO A 35 -3.33 20.30 -19.27
C PRO A 35 -2.89 20.54 -17.82
N LEU A 36 -2.69 19.47 -17.03
CA LEU A 36 -2.14 19.52 -15.67
C LEU A 36 -0.85 18.71 -15.59
N LYS A 37 0.17 19.24 -14.91
CA LYS A 37 1.42 18.53 -14.62
C LYS A 37 1.40 18.00 -13.19
N ALA A 38 1.10 16.72 -13.04
CA ALA A 38 1.15 15.98 -11.79
C ALA A 38 1.47 14.51 -12.09
N SER A 39 2.16 13.83 -11.18
CA SER A 39 2.44 12.40 -11.34
C SER A 39 2.55 11.72 -9.99
N VAL A 40 2.29 10.42 -9.99
CA VAL A 40 2.53 9.52 -8.87
C VAL A 40 3.49 8.44 -9.36
N THR A 41 4.58 8.25 -8.63
CA THR A 41 5.54 7.18 -8.92
C THR A 41 5.22 5.99 -8.03
N SER A 42 4.95 4.84 -8.65
CA SER A 42 4.66 3.63 -7.89
C SER A 42 5.90 2.79 -7.63
N ASN A 43 6.13 2.45 -6.37
CA ASN A 43 7.16 1.51 -5.92
C ASN A 43 6.60 0.09 -5.67
N GLN A 44 5.40 -0.22 -6.18
CA GLN A 44 4.70 -1.46 -5.89
C GLN A 44 5.52 -2.72 -6.18
N TYR A 45 6.29 -2.73 -7.28
CA TYR A 45 7.18 -3.86 -7.61
C TYR A 45 8.26 -4.07 -6.54
N LEU A 46 8.89 -2.98 -6.08
CA LEU A 46 9.94 -3.05 -5.06
C LEU A 46 9.36 -3.42 -3.69
N LEU A 47 8.19 -2.88 -3.35
CA LEU A 47 7.47 -3.24 -2.13
C LEU A 47 7.12 -4.74 -2.11
N ALA A 48 6.64 -5.28 -3.24
CA ALA A 48 6.33 -6.70 -3.37
C ALA A 48 7.58 -7.58 -3.26
N SER A 49 8.70 -7.19 -3.90
CA SER A 49 9.93 -7.99 -3.89
C SER A 49 10.62 -8.02 -2.53
N LEU A 50 10.47 -6.98 -1.72
CA LEU A 50 11.04 -6.90 -0.37
C LEU A 50 10.12 -7.50 0.71
N ALA A 51 8.83 -7.64 0.44
CA ALA A 51 7.88 -8.22 1.39
C ALA A 51 8.11 -9.74 1.54
N PRO A 52 8.08 -10.29 2.77
CA PRO A 52 8.20 -11.74 2.98
C PRO A 52 7.15 -12.58 2.24
N SER A 53 5.96 -12.00 2.00
CA SER A 53 4.87 -12.64 1.27
C SER A 53 5.01 -12.55 -0.25
N GLY A 54 5.93 -11.74 -0.77
CA GLY A 54 6.12 -11.56 -2.22
C GLY A 54 4.84 -11.13 -2.96
N ASP A 55 4.68 -11.69 -4.16
CA ASP A 55 3.54 -11.44 -5.04
C ASP A 55 2.20 -12.00 -4.54
N GLU A 56 2.24 -12.94 -3.58
CA GLU A 56 1.10 -13.62 -2.97
C GLU A 56 0.57 -12.88 -1.72
N GLY A 57 1.17 -11.73 -1.39
CA GLY A 57 0.74 -10.92 -0.25
C GLY A 57 -0.72 -10.47 -0.37
N LYS A 58 -1.51 -10.68 0.68
CA LYS A 58 -2.93 -10.30 0.75
C LYS A 58 -3.19 -8.85 0.35
N ALA A 59 -2.36 -7.91 0.81
CA ALA A 59 -2.48 -6.49 0.45
C ALA A 59 -2.30 -6.25 -1.05
N LEU A 60 -1.29 -6.87 -1.66
CA LEU A 60 -1.00 -6.72 -3.08
C LEU A 60 -2.12 -7.32 -3.94
N LEU A 61 -2.62 -8.50 -3.56
CA LEU A 61 -3.76 -9.13 -4.23
C LEU A 61 -5.02 -8.25 -4.14
N SER A 62 -5.29 -7.65 -2.97
CA SER A 62 -6.41 -6.71 -2.82
C SER A 62 -6.27 -5.48 -3.73
N LEU A 63 -5.07 -4.91 -3.85
CA LEU A 63 -4.81 -3.80 -4.76
C LEU A 63 -4.97 -4.20 -6.24
N LYS A 64 -4.56 -5.41 -6.63
CA LYS A 64 -4.76 -5.94 -7.99
C LYS A 64 -6.26 -6.06 -8.33
N VAL A 65 -7.06 -6.62 -7.42
CA VAL A 65 -8.51 -6.72 -7.58
C VAL A 65 -9.16 -5.33 -7.71
N GLN A 66 -8.78 -4.39 -6.85
CA GLN A 66 -9.29 -3.02 -6.94
C GLN A 66 -8.89 -2.33 -8.25
N ARG A 67 -7.65 -2.56 -8.72
CA ARG A 67 -7.17 -2.06 -10.02
C ARG A 67 -8.04 -2.55 -11.17
N GLU A 68 -8.29 -3.86 -11.21
CA GLU A 68 -9.10 -4.49 -12.26
C GLU A 68 -10.54 -3.96 -12.24
N ALA A 69 -11.12 -3.80 -11.04
CA ALA A 69 -12.45 -3.22 -10.88
C ALA A 69 -12.52 -1.79 -11.43
N PHE A 70 -11.57 -0.92 -11.08
CA PHE A 70 -11.52 0.44 -11.63
C PHE A 70 -11.29 0.42 -13.14
N GLN A 71 -10.38 -0.40 -13.64
CA GLN A 71 -10.07 -0.49 -15.06
C GLN A 71 -11.31 -0.91 -15.88
N ALA A 72 -12.17 -1.79 -15.35
CA ALA A 72 -13.41 -2.19 -15.99
C ALA A 72 -14.48 -1.08 -16.06
N THR A 73 -14.37 -0.05 -15.21
CA THR A 73 -15.28 1.11 -15.22
C THR A 73 -14.84 2.23 -16.17
N LEU A 74 -13.61 2.17 -16.69
CA LEU A 74 -13.09 3.20 -17.58
C LEU A 74 -13.74 3.10 -18.97
N PRO A 75 -14.24 4.22 -19.53
CA PRO A 75 -14.82 4.21 -20.88
C PRO A 75 -13.75 3.97 -21.96
N GLU A 76 -14.21 3.65 -23.17
CA GLU A 76 -13.33 3.63 -24.33
C GLU A 76 -12.69 5.02 -24.51
N ASN A 77 -11.40 5.06 -24.84
CA ASN A 77 -10.65 6.31 -25.03
C ASN A 77 -10.63 7.26 -23.82
N TRP A 78 -10.82 6.74 -22.59
CA TRP A 78 -10.77 7.53 -21.33
C TRP A 78 -9.50 8.39 -21.16
N HIS A 79 -8.42 8.02 -21.85
CA HIS A 79 -7.13 8.70 -21.81
C HIS A 79 -7.03 9.97 -22.65
N LEU A 80 -8.03 10.27 -23.47
CA LEU A 80 -8.02 11.46 -24.34
C LEU A 80 -8.38 12.74 -23.58
N ASP A 81 -9.32 12.67 -22.64
CA ASP A 81 -9.71 13.80 -21.81
C ASP A 81 -10.34 13.36 -20.48
N PHE A 82 -10.43 14.29 -19.52
CA PHE A 82 -10.94 14.02 -18.17
C PHE A 82 -12.46 14.19 -18.03
N THR A 83 -13.16 14.72 -19.05
CA THR A 83 -14.53 15.23 -18.91
C THR A 83 -15.54 14.14 -18.57
N TRP A 84 -15.25 12.89 -18.91
CA TRP A 84 -16.06 11.74 -18.52
C TRP A 84 -16.14 11.58 -16.98
N LEU A 85 -15.12 11.96 -16.22
CA LEU A 85 -15.18 11.95 -14.74
C LEU A 85 -16.19 12.95 -14.18
N LEU A 86 -16.57 13.98 -14.95
CA LEU A 86 -17.60 14.93 -14.53
C LEU A 86 -19.01 14.31 -14.53
N SER A 87 -19.18 13.14 -15.15
CA SER A 87 -20.42 12.37 -15.08
C SER A 87 -20.49 11.44 -13.86
N TRP A 88 -19.38 11.25 -13.15
CA TRP A 88 -19.31 10.42 -11.95
C TRP A 88 -19.72 11.21 -10.71
N SER A 89 -20.18 10.51 -9.67
CA SER A 89 -20.40 11.12 -8.37
C SER A 89 -19.08 11.56 -7.74
N ALA A 90 -19.12 12.55 -6.84
CA ALA A 90 -17.94 13.02 -6.13
C ALA A 90 -17.25 11.88 -5.37
N GLU A 91 -18.02 10.96 -4.80
CA GLU A 91 -17.53 9.77 -4.10
C GLU A 91 -16.77 8.83 -5.04
N GLN A 92 -17.26 8.61 -6.26
CA GLN A 92 -16.59 7.76 -7.24
C GLN A 92 -15.26 8.37 -7.70
N VAL A 93 -15.23 9.69 -7.95
CA VAL A 93 -13.98 10.39 -8.32
C VAL A 93 -12.99 10.35 -7.16
N CYS A 94 -13.44 10.62 -5.93
CA CYS A 94 -12.61 10.54 -4.73
C CYS A 94 -12.07 9.12 -4.47
N ALA A 95 -12.86 8.08 -4.73
CA ALA A 95 -12.43 6.70 -4.59
C ALA A 95 -11.30 6.37 -5.58
N LEU A 96 -11.43 6.79 -6.85
CA LEU A 96 -10.39 6.62 -7.85
C LEU A 96 -9.14 7.45 -7.52
N LEU A 97 -9.31 8.68 -7.06
CA LEU A 97 -8.21 9.53 -6.60
C LEU A 97 -7.46 8.90 -5.42
N GLY A 98 -8.18 8.39 -4.43
CA GLY A 98 -7.62 7.70 -3.28
C GLY A 98 -6.83 6.46 -3.69
N PHE A 99 -7.34 5.70 -4.67
CA PHE A 99 -6.62 4.57 -5.26
C PHE A 99 -5.33 4.99 -5.95
N CYS A 100 -5.35 6.08 -6.73
CA CYS A 100 -4.13 6.65 -7.34
C CYS A 100 -3.12 7.10 -6.28
N ALA A 101 -3.57 7.82 -5.24
CA ALA A 101 -2.71 8.29 -4.15
C ALA A 101 -2.07 7.12 -3.39
N ALA A 102 -2.82 6.04 -3.13
CA ALA A 102 -2.31 4.85 -2.45
C ALA A 102 -1.16 4.17 -3.22
N HIS A 103 -1.12 4.28 -4.56
CA HIS A 103 -0.01 3.74 -5.35
C HIS A 103 1.28 4.57 -5.26
N GLY A 104 1.20 5.79 -4.73
CA GLY A 104 2.32 6.71 -4.56
C GLY A 104 3.01 6.68 -3.22
N ILE A 105 2.47 5.95 -2.24
CA ILE A 105 3.11 5.84 -0.93
C ILE A 105 4.26 4.83 -0.96
N ASN A 106 5.27 5.07 -0.14
CA ASN A 106 6.41 4.18 0.04
C ASN A 106 6.62 3.91 1.52
N GLY A 107 6.53 2.64 1.92
CA GLY A 107 6.77 2.21 3.30
C GLY A 107 8.13 1.56 3.52
N ILE A 108 9.04 1.59 2.53
CA ILE A 108 10.37 1.00 2.69
C ILE A 108 11.17 1.82 3.70
N GLN A 109 11.66 1.13 4.73
CA GLN A 109 12.56 1.69 5.73
C GLN A 109 13.92 1.01 5.65
N GLU A 110 14.96 1.79 5.42
CA GLU A 110 16.33 1.31 5.44
C GLU A 110 16.88 1.24 6.86
N ARG A 111 17.77 0.28 7.10
CA ARG A 111 18.49 0.16 8.37
C ARG A 111 19.91 0.67 8.22
N LEU A 112 20.14 1.92 8.64
CA LEU A 112 21.45 2.58 8.62
C LEU A 112 22.11 2.52 10.00
N TYR A 113 23.38 2.12 10.06
CA TYR A 113 24.15 2.03 11.32
C TYR A 113 23.43 1.27 12.46
N ASN A 114 22.81 0.14 12.12
CA ASN A 114 22.01 -0.70 13.02
C ASN A 114 20.73 -0.05 13.57
N ARG A 115 20.34 1.13 13.10
CA ARG A 115 19.11 1.83 13.48
C ARG A 115 18.15 1.88 12.30
N THR A 116 16.87 1.80 12.61
CA THR A 116 15.80 2.09 11.65
C THR A 116 15.25 3.46 12.04
N GLU A 117 15.19 4.36 11.07
CA GLU A 117 14.60 5.68 11.29
C GLU A 117 13.09 5.59 11.43
N ARG A 118 12.47 6.69 11.85
CA ARG A 118 11.01 6.78 11.98
C ARG A 118 10.36 6.65 10.59
N SER A 119 9.23 5.97 10.51
CA SER A 119 8.50 5.86 9.25
C SER A 119 8.00 7.24 8.81
N GLU A 120 8.16 7.58 7.53
CA GLU A 120 7.44 8.70 6.93
C GLU A 120 5.92 8.46 6.92
N LEU A 121 5.50 7.19 7.06
CA LEU A 121 4.10 6.80 7.10
C LEU A 121 3.45 6.88 8.49
N ASP A 122 4.19 7.16 9.57
CA ASP A 122 3.64 7.15 10.94
C ASP A 122 2.36 8.00 11.08
N GLY A 123 2.36 9.20 10.50
CA GLY A 123 1.19 10.09 10.54
C GLY A 123 0.03 9.58 9.70
N LEU A 124 0.32 8.94 8.56
CA LEU A 124 -0.68 8.35 7.69
C LEU A 124 -1.29 7.10 8.33
N GLU A 125 -0.48 6.23 8.92
CA GLU A 125 -0.91 5.03 9.62
C GLU A 125 -1.81 5.39 10.81
N ALA A 126 -1.48 6.43 11.56
CA ALA A 126 -2.33 6.95 12.63
C ALA A 126 -3.67 7.49 12.10
N ALA A 127 -3.67 8.22 10.99
CA ALA A 127 -4.90 8.73 10.37
C ALA A 127 -5.81 7.62 9.83
N LEU A 128 -5.23 6.49 9.42
CA LEU A 128 -5.95 5.33 8.90
C LEU A 128 -6.44 4.34 9.97
N ASP A 129 -6.05 4.52 11.24
CA ASP A 129 -6.16 3.48 12.27
C ASP A 129 -5.59 2.14 11.73
N PHE A 130 -4.38 2.22 11.19
CA PHE A 130 -3.76 1.13 10.45
C PHE A 130 -3.44 -0.06 11.38
N ASP A 131 -3.94 -1.23 11.00
CA ASP A 131 -3.63 -2.49 11.66
C ASP A 131 -2.97 -3.44 10.66
N LEU A 132 -1.65 -3.64 10.83
CA LEU A 132 -0.85 -4.53 10.00
C LEU A 132 -1.43 -5.94 9.93
N ARG A 133 -2.08 -6.42 11.00
CA ARG A 133 -2.61 -7.80 11.10
C ARG A 133 -3.74 -8.06 10.12
N LYS A 134 -4.40 -7.01 9.61
CA LYS A 134 -5.41 -7.10 8.55
C LYS A 134 -4.79 -7.54 7.22
N TRP A 135 -3.52 -7.22 7.00
CA TRP A 135 -2.82 -7.34 5.72
C TRP A 135 -1.68 -8.36 5.73
N TRP A 136 -1.08 -8.61 6.90
CA TRP A 136 0.02 -9.55 7.07
C TRP A 136 -0.02 -10.21 8.44
N GLN A 137 0.29 -11.51 8.51
CA GLN A 137 0.49 -12.22 9.77
C GLN A 137 1.82 -12.95 9.73
N PRO A 138 2.58 -12.94 10.85
CA PRO A 138 3.80 -13.71 10.95
C PRO A 138 3.47 -15.20 10.98
N ASP A 139 4.31 -16.00 10.32
CA ASP A 139 4.29 -17.45 10.41
C ASP A 139 5.72 -18.00 10.52
N ALA A 140 5.85 -19.32 10.71
CA ALA A 140 7.11 -20.01 10.85
C ALA A 140 8.10 -19.75 9.70
N THR A 141 7.60 -19.63 8.48
CA THR A 141 8.39 -19.43 7.26
C THR A 141 8.69 -17.95 7.04
N SER A 142 7.71 -17.08 7.21
CA SER A 142 7.81 -15.65 6.89
C SER A 142 8.59 -14.85 7.94
N TYR A 143 8.42 -15.17 9.23
CA TYR A 143 9.00 -14.38 10.33
C TYR A 143 9.58 -15.23 11.47
N PHE A 144 8.80 -16.11 12.10
CA PHE A 144 9.23 -16.74 13.36
C PHE A 144 10.43 -17.66 13.20
N GLY A 145 10.61 -18.30 12.05
CA GLY A 145 11.80 -19.12 11.75
C GLY A 145 13.11 -18.33 11.69
N LYS A 146 13.04 -17.00 11.54
CA LYS A 146 14.18 -16.08 11.56
C LYS A 146 14.57 -15.66 12.99
N LEU A 147 13.70 -15.88 13.97
CA LEU A 147 13.95 -15.54 15.36
C LEU A 147 14.73 -16.63 16.09
N LYS A 148 15.49 -16.23 17.11
CA LYS A 148 16.03 -17.15 18.11
C LYS A 148 14.91 -17.63 19.01
N ILE A 149 15.01 -18.86 19.50
CA ILE A 149 14.04 -19.44 20.46
C ILE A 149 13.84 -18.52 21.67
N SER A 150 14.92 -17.93 22.19
CA SER A 150 14.86 -16.98 23.30
C SER A 150 14.07 -15.71 22.99
N GLN A 151 14.08 -15.25 21.74
CA GLN A 151 13.29 -14.08 21.31
C GLN A 151 11.80 -14.42 21.25
N ILE A 152 11.45 -15.62 20.76
CA ILE A 152 10.05 -16.08 20.74
C ILE A 152 9.53 -16.25 22.17
N GLY A 153 10.31 -16.88 23.06
CA GLY A 153 9.95 -17.00 24.47
C GLY A 153 9.76 -15.65 25.16
N LYS A 154 10.68 -14.71 24.95
CA LYS A 154 10.57 -13.34 25.50
C LYS A 154 9.30 -12.62 25.01
N ALA A 155 8.95 -12.76 23.74
CA ALA A 155 7.73 -12.18 23.20
C ALA A 155 6.47 -12.75 23.88
N TYR A 156 6.44 -14.05 24.17
CA TYR A 156 5.36 -14.67 24.94
C TYR A 156 5.29 -14.16 26.39
N GLU A 157 6.42 -13.94 27.06
CA GLU A 157 6.44 -13.34 28.40
C GLU A 157 5.91 -11.91 28.40
N GLU A 158 6.36 -11.07 27.45
CA GLU A 158 5.92 -9.69 27.28
C GLU A 158 4.43 -9.60 26.96
N ALA A 159 3.89 -10.60 26.27
CA ALA A 159 2.45 -10.75 26.01
C ALA A 159 1.66 -11.33 27.20
N GLY A 160 2.30 -11.57 28.35
CA GLY A 160 1.66 -12.12 29.55
C GLY A 160 1.39 -13.64 29.51
N MET A 161 1.97 -14.37 28.55
CA MET A 161 1.80 -15.81 28.36
C MET A 161 2.99 -16.61 28.91
N ALA A 162 3.28 -16.46 30.20
CA ALA A 162 4.47 -17.04 30.84
C ALA A 162 4.59 -18.57 30.72
N GLU A 163 3.47 -19.32 30.75
CA GLU A 163 3.50 -20.77 30.55
C GLU A 163 3.93 -21.15 29.13
N ARG A 164 3.36 -20.50 28.12
CA ARG A 164 3.77 -20.71 26.72
C ARG A 164 5.23 -20.35 26.50
N ALA A 165 5.73 -19.29 27.13
CA ALA A 165 7.14 -18.95 27.07
C ALA A 165 8.04 -20.10 27.56
N ARG A 166 7.70 -20.69 28.72
CA ARG A 166 8.43 -21.85 29.30
C ARG A 166 8.37 -23.09 28.44
N GLU A 167 7.26 -23.32 27.74
CA GLU A 167 7.10 -24.45 26.82
C GLU A 167 7.92 -24.25 25.54
N VAL A 168 7.80 -23.08 24.92
CA VAL A 168 8.45 -22.76 23.64
C VAL A 168 9.97 -22.83 23.74
N VAL A 169 10.57 -22.41 24.86
CA VAL A 169 12.03 -22.45 25.02
C VAL A 169 12.61 -23.87 25.14
N LYS A 170 11.78 -24.88 25.42
CA LYS A 170 12.18 -26.30 25.48
C LYS A 170 12.12 -26.99 24.11
N LEU A 171 11.49 -26.36 23.12
CA LEU A 171 11.34 -26.89 21.77
C LEU A 171 12.61 -26.69 20.93
N LYS A 172 12.75 -27.46 19.85
CA LYS A 172 13.72 -27.15 18.80
C LYS A 172 13.27 -25.90 18.05
N ARG A 173 14.20 -25.10 17.49
CA ARG A 173 13.90 -23.80 16.85
C ARG A 173 12.78 -23.88 15.81
N ARG A 174 12.79 -24.92 14.97
CA ARG A 174 11.76 -25.11 13.93
C ARG A 174 10.38 -25.31 14.53
N ASP A 175 10.30 -26.11 15.59
CA ASP A 175 9.03 -26.45 16.24
C ASP A 175 8.53 -25.28 17.09
N ALA A 176 9.45 -24.53 17.73
CA ALA A 176 9.15 -23.26 18.39
C ALA A 176 8.58 -22.22 17.40
N ALA A 177 9.16 -22.10 16.20
CA ALA A 177 8.67 -21.19 15.17
C ALA A 177 7.32 -21.61 14.59
N ALA A 178 7.03 -22.91 14.53
CA ALA A 178 5.74 -23.44 14.08
C ALA A 178 4.62 -23.31 15.13
N ALA A 179 4.98 -23.30 16.42
CA ALA A 179 4.06 -23.12 17.53
C ALA A 179 3.82 -21.64 17.91
N ALA A 180 4.64 -20.73 17.36
CA ALA A 180 4.59 -19.29 17.61
C ALA A 180 3.39 -18.65 16.90
#